data_AF-A0A4W3GK21-F1
#
_entry.id   AF-A0A4W3GK21-F1
#
_cell.length_a   1.000
_cell.length_b   1.000
_cell.length_c   1.000
_cell.angle_alpha   90.00
_cell.angle_beta   90.00
_cell.angle_gamma   90.00
#
_symmetry.space_group_name_H-M   'P 1'
#
loop_
_entity.id
_entity.type
_entity.pdbx_description
1 polymer ?
#
loop_
_entity_poly.entity_id
_entity_poly.type
_entity_poly.pdbx_seq_one_letter_code
_entity_poly.pdbx_strand_id
1 'polypeptide(L)'
;MVRAGGDHVDSLPQQQLQSYVVWVNLQLKKKPGVCPVEDLRRDLRDGVVLAHLVEIVAGERLGDIAPSPGSQQEMKDNVEKVLQFVASKKIRMHQTSARGESTRTTTFTS
;
A
#
# COMPACT_ATOMS: atom_id res chain seq x y z
N MET A 1 -27.85 -20.75 -26.46
CA MET A 1 -27.13 -21.43 -25.36
C MET A 1 -26.18 -20.42 -24.75
N VAL A 2 -26.57 -19.85 -23.62
CA VAL A 2 -25.91 -18.73 -22.93
C VAL A 2 -24.63 -19.23 -22.24
N ARG A 3 -23.47 -18.64 -22.54
CA ARG A 3 -22.26 -18.82 -21.71
C ARG A 3 -22.15 -17.61 -20.79
N ALA A 4 -22.43 -17.84 -19.51
CA ALA A 4 -22.07 -16.95 -18.43
C ALA A 4 -20.53 -16.90 -18.34
N GLY A 5 -19.94 -15.75 -18.69
CA GLY A 5 -18.56 -15.44 -18.39
C GLY A 5 -18.52 -14.81 -17.01
N GLY A 6 -18.02 -15.57 -16.03
CA GLY A 6 -17.96 -15.17 -14.63
C GLY A 6 -17.12 -13.91 -14.42
N ASP A 7 -17.59 -13.12 -13.46
CA ASP A 7 -16.93 -11.95 -12.91
C ASP A 7 -15.52 -12.32 -12.45
N HIS A 8 -14.51 -11.94 -13.24
CA HIS A 8 -13.11 -11.91 -12.83
C HIS A 8 -12.98 -10.80 -11.78
N VAL A 9 -13.34 -11.12 -10.54
CA VAL A 9 -13.06 -10.25 -9.39
C VAL A 9 -11.54 -10.12 -9.27
N ASP A 10 -11.07 -8.88 -9.46
CA ASP A 10 -9.69 -8.41 -9.40
C ASP A 10 -8.86 -9.10 -8.30
N SER A 11 -8.22 -10.21 -8.69
CA SER A 11 -7.16 -10.83 -7.92
C SER A 11 -5.89 -10.10 -8.34
N LEU A 12 -5.48 -9.07 -7.60
CA LEU A 12 -4.13 -8.49 -7.78
C LEU A 12 -3.15 -9.68 -7.89
N PRO A 13 -2.31 -9.75 -8.94
CA PRO A 13 -1.39 -10.87 -9.11
C PRO A 13 -0.62 -11.06 -7.80
N GLN A 14 -0.60 -12.27 -7.24
CA GLN A 14 -0.01 -12.51 -5.90
C GLN A 14 1.43 -11.96 -5.77
N GLN A 15 2.17 -11.88 -6.89
CA GLN A 15 3.48 -11.22 -6.96
C GLN A 15 3.45 -9.71 -6.69
N GLN A 16 2.42 -8.99 -7.13
CA GLN A 16 2.26 -7.56 -6.81
C GLN A 16 2.00 -7.39 -5.31
N LEU A 17 1.12 -8.21 -4.73
CA LEU A 17 0.83 -8.14 -3.29
C LEU A 17 2.09 -8.38 -2.44
N GLN A 18 2.89 -9.39 -2.79
CA GLN A 18 4.18 -9.66 -2.16
C GLN A 18 5.17 -8.49 -2.32
N SER A 19 5.25 -7.90 -3.51
CA SER A 19 6.11 -6.72 -3.74
C SER A 19 5.68 -5.52 -2.88
N TYR A 20 4.37 -5.31 -2.72
CA TYR A 20 3.85 -4.28 -1.81
C TYR A 20 4.16 -4.60 -0.34
N VAL A 21 4.03 -5.85 0.10
CA VAL A 21 4.40 -6.25 1.48
C VAL A 21 5.86 -5.91 1.76
N VAL A 22 6.76 -6.29 0.85
CA VAL A 22 8.19 -5.97 0.96
C VAL A 22 8.41 -4.46 1.02
N TRP A 23 7.76 -3.70 0.14
CA TRP A 23 7.90 -2.24 0.12
C TRP A 23 7.37 -1.57 1.39
N VAL A 24 6.22 -2.00 1.91
CA VAL A 24 5.67 -1.50 3.17
C VAL A 24 6.62 -1.79 4.32
N ASN A 25 7.12 -3.03 4.42
CA ASN A 25 8.10 -3.40 5.44
C ASN A 25 9.40 -2.57 5.36
N LEU A 26 9.86 -2.22 4.16
CA LEU A 26 10.99 -1.31 3.99
C LEU A 26 10.70 0.10 4.51
N GLN A 27 9.47 0.60 4.37
CA GLN A 27 9.08 1.87 4.97
C GLN A 27 8.99 1.76 6.50
N LEU A 28 8.34 0.71 7.02
CA LEU A 28 8.18 0.51 8.46
C LEU A 28 9.50 0.35 9.20
N LYS A 29 10.55 -0.22 8.56
CA LYS A 29 11.91 -0.25 9.12
C LYS A 29 12.48 1.13 9.48
N LYS A 30 11.96 2.22 8.88
CA LYS A 30 12.35 3.60 9.24
C LYS A 30 11.79 4.05 10.58
N LYS A 31 10.81 3.34 11.16
CA LYS A 31 10.15 3.68 12.43
C LYS A 31 10.33 2.52 13.42
N PRO A 32 11.15 2.69 14.48
CA PRO A 32 11.36 1.62 15.46
C PRO A 32 10.07 1.35 16.26
N GLY A 33 9.82 0.07 16.57
CA GLY A 33 8.65 -0.35 17.35
C GLY A 33 7.40 -0.72 16.55
N VAL A 34 7.47 -0.71 15.21
CA VAL A 34 6.38 -1.19 14.35
C VAL A 34 6.63 -2.64 13.93
N CYS A 35 5.61 -3.49 14.08
CA CYS A 35 5.67 -4.88 13.63
C CYS A 35 5.73 -4.97 12.09
N PRO A 36 6.47 -5.93 11.53
CA PRO A 36 6.42 -6.19 10.10
C PRO A 36 5.03 -6.68 9.69
N VAL A 37 4.61 -6.26 8.50
CA VAL A 37 3.38 -6.70 7.83
C VAL A 37 3.63 -8.03 7.14
N GLU A 38 2.73 -8.97 7.34
CA GLU A 38 2.72 -10.26 6.63
C GLU A 38 1.60 -10.29 5.59
N ASP A 39 0.43 -9.73 5.91
CA ASP A 39 -0.73 -9.69 5.05
C ASP A 39 -1.32 -8.29 5.01
N LEU A 40 -1.14 -7.60 3.88
CA LEU A 40 -1.63 -6.23 3.70
C LEU A 40 -3.13 -6.07 3.96
N ARG A 41 -3.95 -7.08 3.67
CA ARG A 41 -5.41 -6.96 3.82
C ARG A 41 -5.82 -7.08 5.29
N ARG A 42 -5.08 -7.88 6.06
CA ARG A 42 -5.33 -8.05 7.50
C ARG A 42 -4.68 -6.94 8.31
N ASP A 43 -3.43 -6.62 8.02
CA ASP A 43 -2.60 -5.77 8.87
C ASP A 43 -2.87 -4.27 8.70
N LEU A 44 -3.50 -3.85 7.60
CA LEU A 44 -3.90 -2.45 7.39
C LEU A 44 -5.34 -2.16 7.87
N ARG A 45 -6.10 -3.20 8.29
CA ARG A 45 -7.54 -3.09 8.54
C ARG A 45 -7.90 -2.20 9.73
N ASP A 46 -7.01 -2.12 10.71
CA ASP A 46 -7.17 -1.30 11.92
C ASP A 46 -6.73 0.16 11.74
N GLY A 47 -6.16 0.49 10.57
CA GLY A 47 -5.69 1.82 10.19
C GLY A 47 -4.38 2.25 10.84
N VAL A 48 -3.82 1.50 11.79
CA VAL A 48 -2.61 1.91 12.54
C VAL A 48 -1.39 1.81 11.66
N VAL A 49 -1.16 0.65 11.04
CA VAL A 49 -0.04 0.44 10.12
C VAL A 49 -0.15 1.36 8.91
N LEU A 50 -1.37 1.55 8.42
CA LEU A 50 -1.66 2.44 7.28
C LEU A 50 -1.28 3.89 7.61
N ALA A 51 -1.59 4.38 8.82
CA ALA A 51 -1.17 5.69 9.29
C ALA A 51 0.35 5.83 9.30
N HIS A 52 1.06 4.85 9.85
CA HIS A 52 2.53 4.87 9.91
C HIS A 52 3.14 4.93 8.50
N LEU A 53 2.57 4.17 7.57
CA LEU A 53 3.02 4.16 6.18
C LEU A 53 2.85 5.54 5.52
N VAL A 54 1.68 6.17 5.65
CA VAL A 54 1.44 7.48 5.04
C VAL A 54 2.26 8.58 5.69
N GLU A 55 2.54 8.49 7.00
CA GLU A 55 3.47 9.42 7.66
C GLU A 55 4.86 9.36 7.05
N ILE A 56 5.37 8.14 6.84
CA ILE A 56 6.70 7.92 6.27
C ILE A 56 6.76 8.39 4.81
N VAL A 57 5.71 8.13 4.03
CA VAL A 57 5.66 8.47 2.61
C VAL A 57 5.44 9.97 2.39
N ALA A 58 4.60 10.62 3.20
CA ALA A 58 4.38 12.06 3.15
C ALA A 58 5.51 12.86 3.82
N GLY A 59 6.27 12.23 4.73
CA GLY A 59 7.29 12.91 5.53
C GLY A 59 6.70 13.81 6.62
N GLU A 60 5.43 13.63 6.97
CA GLU A 60 4.71 14.44 7.96
C GLU A 60 3.97 13.53 8.95
N ARG A 61 3.78 14.01 10.17
CA ARG A 61 3.06 13.23 11.20
C ARG A 61 1.56 13.33 11.00
N LEU A 62 0.90 12.19 11.12
CA LEU A 62 -0.54 12.05 11.05
C LEU A 62 -1.04 11.90 12.49
N GLY A 63 -1.61 12.99 13.02
CA GLY A 63 -2.14 13.03 14.37
C GLY A 63 -3.46 12.28 14.51
N ASP A 64 -3.91 12.14 15.76
CA ASP A 64 -5.26 11.64 16.11
C ASP A 64 -5.58 10.20 15.72
N ILE A 65 -4.56 9.37 15.50
CA ILE A 65 -4.73 7.92 15.32
C ILE A 65 -4.71 7.23 16.68
N ALA A 66 -5.70 6.39 16.93
CA ALA A 66 -5.71 5.49 18.07
C ALA A 66 -4.67 4.39 17.84
N PRO A 67 -3.57 4.30 18.63
CA PRO A 67 -2.50 3.34 18.40
C PRO A 67 -2.90 1.89 18.75
N SER A 68 -3.98 1.71 19.51
CA SER A 68 -4.54 0.41 19.86
C SER A 68 -6.07 0.53 19.87
N PRO A 69 -6.72 0.54 18.68
CA PRO A 69 -8.17 0.67 18.60
C PRO A 69 -8.84 -0.55 19.24
N GLY A 70 -9.61 -0.32 20.31
CA GLY A 70 -10.37 -1.37 21.02
C GLY A 70 -11.75 -1.62 20.41
N SER A 71 -12.25 -0.65 19.64
CA SER A 71 -13.58 -0.69 19.01
C SER A 71 -13.50 -0.60 17.49
N GLN A 72 -14.47 -1.22 16.80
CA GLN A 72 -14.60 -1.09 15.34
C GLN A 72 -14.75 0.38 14.87
N GLN A 73 -15.35 1.24 15.69
CA GLN A 73 -15.45 2.66 15.37
C GLN A 73 -14.05 3.31 15.33
N GLU A 74 -13.19 3.05 16.30
CA GLU A 74 -11.82 3.58 16.33
C GLU A 74 -10.99 3.08 15.14
N MET A 75 -11.15 1.80 14.76
CA MET A 75 -10.52 1.26 13.56
C MET A 75 -10.98 2.02 12.31
N LYS A 76 -12.28 2.30 12.19
CA LYS A 76 -12.83 3.07 11.06
C LYS A 76 -12.34 4.52 11.06
N ASP A 77 -12.37 5.18 12.21
CA ASP A 77 -11.92 6.56 12.37
C ASP A 77 -10.43 6.69 12.01
N ASN A 78 -9.61 5.72 12.41
CA ASN A 78 -8.21 5.65 12.01
C ASN A 78 -8.07 5.60 10.48
N VAL A 79 -8.78 4.68 9.83
CA VAL A 79 -8.74 4.54 8.37
C VAL A 79 -9.25 5.81 7.68
N GLU A 80 -10.34 6.41 8.15
CA GLU A 80 -10.89 7.64 7.59
C GLU A 80 -9.91 8.81 7.67
N LYS A 81 -9.25 9.01 8.83
CA LYS A 81 -8.22 10.03 9.00
C LYS A 81 -7.06 9.83 8.03
N VAL A 82 -6.62 8.59 7.84
CA VAL A 82 -5.59 8.29 6.84
C VAL A 82 -6.04 8.62 5.43
N LEU A 83 -7.25 8.22 5.04
CA LEU A 83 -7.80 8.52 3.71
C LEU A 83 -7.90 10.04 3.48
N GLN A 84 -8.38 10.80 4.46
CA GLN A 84 -8.44 12.25 4.40
C GLN A 84 -7.05 12.86 4.20
N PHE A 85 -6.06 12.40 4.97
CA PHE A 85 -4.69 12.88 4.84
C PHE A 85 -4.09 12.59 3.45
N VAL A 86 -4.27 11.37 2.93
CA VAL A 86 -3.82 10.98 1.59
C VAL A 86 -4.48 11.84 0.52
N ALA A 87 -5.79 12.07 0.63
CA ALA A 87 -6.57 12.89 -0.30
C ALA A 87 -6.09 14.35 -0.29
N SER A 88 -5.84 14.92 0.89
CA SER A 88 -5.32 16.29 1.03
C SER A 88 -3.90 16.44 0.47
N LYS A 89 -3.07 15.41 0.57
CA LYS A 89 -1.63 15.51 0.24
C LYS A 89 -1.26 15.09 -1.19
N LYS A 90 -2.22 14.71 -2.05
CA LYS A 90 -1.96 14.18 -3.42
C LYS A 90 -0.80 13.16 -3.42
N ILE A 91 -0.76 12.28 -2.42
CA ILE A 91 0.34 11.34 -2.26
C ILE A 91 0.35 10.40 -3.47
N ARG A 92 1.33 10.58 -4.36
CA ARG A 92 1.59 9.65 -5.45
C ARG A 92 2.25 8.42 -4.86
N MET A 93 1.43 7.49 -4.38
CA MET A 93 1.86 6.14 -4.03
C MET A 93 2.53 5.57 -5.28
N HIS A 94 3.85 5.36 -5.23
CA HIS A 94 4.66 5.15 -6.42
C HIS A 94 4.08 4.04 -7.30
N GLN A 95 3.69 4.39 -8.52
CA GLN A 95 3.58 3.45 -9.62
C GLN A 95 4.98 2.89 -9.85
N THR A 96 5.33 1.79 -9.19
CA THR A 96 6.48 0.99 -9.59
C THR A 96 6.13 0.39 -10.93
N SER A 97 6.33 1.17 -12.01
CA SER A 97 6.51 0.60 -13.34
C SER A 97 7.71 -0.32 -13.20
N ALA A 98 7.46 -1.62 -13.18
CA ALA A 98 8.49 -2.62 -13.31
C ALA A 98 9.21 -2.29 -14.62
N ARG A 99 10.36 -1.63 -14.50
CA ARG A 99 11.23 -1.32 -15.62
C ARG A 99 11.73 -2.66 -16.09
N GLY A 100 11.00 -3.24 -17.05
CA GLY A 100 11.42 -4.38 -17.84
C GLY A 100 12.66 -3.94 -18.61
N GLU A 101 13.79 -4.04 -17.94
CA GLU A 101 15.10 -3.86 -18.53
C GLU A 101 15.38 -5.09 -19.39
N SER A 102 14.87 -5.08 -20.62
CA SER A 102 15.45 -5.88 -21.70
C SER A 102 16.39 -4.98 -22.48
N THR A 103 17.63 -4.90 -21.97
CA THR A 103 18.84 -4.77 -22.79
C THR A 103 18.71 -5.68 -24.03
N ARG A 104 19.05 -5.36 -25.28
CA ARG A 104 20.08 -4.49 -25.87
C ARG A 104 19.83 -4.46 -27.42
N THR A 105 20.14 -3.32 -28.05
CA THR A 105 21.03 -3.15 -29.24
C THR A 105 20.67 -3.95 -30.53
N THR A 106 20.56 -3.40 -31.74
CA THR A 106 21.50 -2.49 -32.44
C THR A 106 20.81 -1.90 -33.68
N THR A 107 20.94 -0.60 -33.88
CA THR A 107 20.71 0.07 -35.17
C THR A 107 21.85 -0.34 -36.11
N PHE A 108 21.55 -0.93 -37.26
CA PHE A 108 22.49 -0.96 -38.38
C PHE A 108 21.78 -0.39 -39.60
N THR A 109 21.96 0.91 -39.79
CA THR A 109 21.73 1.60 -41.05
C THR A 109 23.08 1.74 -41.74
N SER A 110 23.27 1.04 -42.86
CA SER A 110 23.84 1.61 -44.08
C SER A 110 23.59 0.68 -45.25
#